data_AF-A8XVZ8-F1
#
_entry.id   AF-A8XVZ8-F1
#
_cell.length_a   1.000
_cell.length_b   1.000
_cell.length_c   1.000
_cell.angle_alpha   90.00
_cell.angle_beta   90.00
_cell.angle_gamma   90.00
#
_symmetry.space_group_name_H-M   'P 1'
#
loop_
_entity.id
_entity.type
_entity.pdbx_description
1 polymer ?
#
loop_
_entity_poly.entity_id
_entity_poly.type
_entity_poly.pdbx_seq_one_letter_code
_entity_poly.pdbx_strand_id
1 'polypeptide(L)'
;MLSKSVLTLENKKFNYTEKQNLRISESQNLRISESQNLRISESQNFRISESQNLKISESQNLRISESQNLRISKSQNLRISESQNLRISESQNLCISESQNLRISESQNLRISESQNLLEPNLRNSELQNLRISEPQNLGTSEFQNLRITESQDLRISEPQNLGTSEFQNLRTSESQNLRISKSQNIRISESQNIRISEYQNLRISESQNLRISESQNLKISEYQNFRILEI
;
A
#
# COMPACT_ATOMS: atom_id res chain seq x y z
N MET A 1 10.26 29.29 -28.72
CA MET A 1 10.75 28.10 -29.46
C MET A 1 10.70 26.89 -28.54
N LEU A 2 9.78 25.98 -28.75
CA LEU A 2 9.68 24.72 -27.98
C LEU A 2 10.71 23.74 -28.56
N SER A 3 11.90 23.64 -27.95
CA SER A 3 12.86 22.63 -28.37
C SER A 3 12.31 21.25 -28.00
N LYS A 4 11.81 20.51 -29.00
CA LYS A 4 11.60 19.07 -28.89
C LYS A 4 12.97 18.41 -28.85
N SER A 5 13.60 18.40 -27.68
CA SER A 5 14.81 17.62 -27.45
C SER A 5 14.40 16.15 -27.22
N VAL A 6 14.27 15.38 -28.31
CA VAL A 6 14.38 13.91 -28.23
C VAL A 6 15.86 13.64 -28.02
N LEU A 7 16.26 13.51 -26.76
CA LEU A 7 17.62 13.20 -26.38
C LEU A 7 17.75 11.67 -26.29
N THR A 8 18.14 11.03 -27.39
CA THR A 8 18.62 9.64 -27.35
C THR A 8 19.99 9.66 -26.69
N LEU A 9 20.04 9.41 -25.39
CA LEU A 9 21.28 9.53 -24.61
C LEU A 9 21.66 8.17 -24.02
N GLU A 10 22.57 7.46 -24.67
CA GLU A 10 23.28 6.29 -24.11
C GLU A 10 24.38 6.78 -23.15
N ASN A 11 24.02 7.20 -21.93
CA ASN A 11 24.96 7.92 -21.08
C ASN A 11 24.90 7.57 -19.59
N LYS A 12 26.11 7.56 -18.98
CA LYS A 12 26.41 6.98 -17.66
C LYS A 12 26.08 7.86 -16.44
N LYS A 13 25.86 9.18 -16.61
CA LYS A 13 25.50 10.10 -15.52
C LYS A 13 25.03 11.47 -16.03
N PHE A 14 23.89 11.97 -15.57
CA PHE A 14 23.41 13.33 -15.90
C PHE A 14 22.64 13.99 -14.75
N ASN A 15 22.66 15.33 -14.76
CA ASN A 15 21.80 16.19 -13.95
C ASN A 15 21.04 17.13 -14.89
N TYR A 16 19.71 17.09 -14.89
CA TYR A 16 18.86 18.07 -15.58
C TYR A 16 18.15 18.95 -14.57
N THR A 17 18.19 20.26 -14.78
CA THR A 17 17.55 21.21 -13.86
C THR A 17 16.09 21.46 -14.26
N GLU A 18 15.82 21.80 -15.52
CA GLU A 18 14.44 22.13 -15.95
C GLU A 18 14.22 21.78 -17.42
N LYS A 19 13.21 20.94 -17.70
CA LYS A 19 12.84 20.55 -19.07
C LYS A 19 11.33 20.36 -19.21
N GLN A 20 10.73 20.97 -20.22
CA GLN A 20 9.31 20.74 -20.52
C GLN A 20 9.04 19.31 -21.02
N ASN A 21 9.86 18.79 -21.94
CA ASN A 21 9.65 17.47 -22.52
C ASN A 21 10.98 16.72 -22.62
N LEU A 22 11.09 15.62 -21.91
CA LEU A 22 12.28 14.77 -21.91
C LEU A 22 11.89 13.33 -22.20
N ARG A 23 12.59 12.73 -23.16
CA ARG A 23 12.52 11.30 -23.47
C ARG A 23 13.91 10.72 -23.29
N ILE A 24 14.00 9.63 -22.55
CA ILE A 24 15.23 8.92 -22.24
C ILE A 24 14.98 7.46 -22.59
N SER A 25 15.76 6.92 -23.51
CA SER A 25 15.68 5.50 -23.86
C SER A 25 16.27 4.67 -22.72
N GLU A 26 17.51 4.93 -22.38
CA GLU A 26 18.24 4.22 -21.32
C GLU A 26 19.14 5.22 -20.60
N SER A 27 19.32 5.10 -19.29
CA SER A 27 20.38 5.84 -18.60
C SER A 27 20.73 5.19 -17.27
N GLN A 28 21.94 5.47 -16.79
CA GLN A 28 22.42 5.12 -15.45
C GLN A 28 22.66 6.41 -14.65
N ASN A 29 22.32 6.39 -13.35
CA ASN A 29 22.60 7.45 -12.39
C ASN A 29 22.09 8.84 -12.80
N LEU A 30 20.80 8.94 -13.12
CA LEU A 30 20.18 10.20 -13.52
C LEU A 30 19.60 10.96 -12.33
N ARG A 31 19.78 12.30 -12.36
CA ARG A 31 19.03 13.22 -11.52
C ARG A 31 18.27 14.22 -12.37
N ILE A 32 16.99 14.39 -12.09
CA ILE A 32 16.14 15.42 -12.70
C ILE A 32 15.56 16.23 -11.56
N SER A 33 15.78 17.54 -11.57
CA SER A 33 15.13 18.43 -10.60
C SER A 33 13.67 18.61 -10.99
N GLU A 34 13.38 19.09 -12.20
CA GLU A 34 12.01 19.37 -12.62
C GLU A 34 11.73 18.96 -14.07
N SER A 35 10.53 18.41 -14.31
CA SER A 35 10.03 18.16 -15.66
C SER A 35 8.51 18.18 -15.79
N GLN A 36 7.98 18.77 -16.86
CA GLN A 36 6.53 18.67 -17.13
C GLN A 36 6.14 17.29 -17.67
N ASN A 37 6.85 16.81 -18.70
CA ASN A 37 6.62 15.50 -19.30
C ASN A 37 7.92 14.72 -19.41
N LEU A 38 8.03 13.63 -18.65
CA LEU A 38 9.18 12.76 -18.64
C LEU A 38 8.78 11.33 -19.01
N ARG A 39 9.45 10.80 -20.03
CA ARG A 39 9.34 9.39 -20.42
C ARG A 39 10.71 8.73 -20.35
N ILE A 40 10.78 7.64 -19.60
CA ILE A 40 11.99 6.83 -19.45
C ILE A 40 11.62 5.40 -19.85
N SER A 41 12.38 4.79 -20.77
CA SER A 41 12.15 3.38 -21.09
C SER A 41 12.83 2.51 -20.04
N GLU A 42 14.14 2.67 -19.86
CA GLU A 42 14.93 1.89 -18.90
C GLU A 42 15.84 2.77 -18.05
N SER A 43 16.01 2.39 -16.78
CA SER A 43 16.77 3.20 -15.82
C SER A 43 17.35 2.44 -14.63
N GLN A 44 18.56 2.85 -14.23
CA GLN A 44 19.21 2.39 -13.00
C GLN A 44 19.66 3.55 -12.11
N ASN A 45 19.22 3.59 -10.85
CA ASN A 45 19.58 4.58 -9.82
C ASN A 45 19.14 6.03 -10.10
N PHE A 46 17.83 6.29 -10.11
CA PHE A 46 17.26 7.57 -10.54
C PHE A 46 16.68 8.34 -9.37
N ARG A 47 16.83 9.66 -9.45
CA ARG A 47 16.16 10.61 -8.56
C ARG A 47 15.46 11.68 -9.38
N ILE A 48 14.18 11.83 -9.14
CA ILE A 48 13.35 12.87 -9.75
C ILE A 48 12.76 13.67 -8.60
N SER A 49 13.05 14.95 -8.53
CA SER A 49 12.47 15.79 -7.47
C SER A 49 11.01 16.08 -7.80
N GLU A 50 10.72 16.56 -9.00
CA GLU A 50 9.35 16.93 -9.37
C GLU A 50 9.01 16.53 -10.82
N SER A 51 7.80 16.01 -11.02
CA SER A 51 7.25 15.83 -12.36
C SER A 51 5.73 15.92 -12.42
N GLN A 52 5.19 16.66 -13.40
CA GLN A 52 3.74 16.65 -13.63
C GLN A 52 3.27 15.32 -14.24
N ASN A 53 3.95 14.84 -15.29
CA ASN A 53 3.61 13.61 -15.99
C ASN A 53 4.84 12.73 -16.18
N LEU A 54 4.92 11.65 -15.42
CA LEU A 54 6.02 10.70 -15.45
C LEU A 54 5.55 9.32 -15.91
N LYS A 55 6.22 8.82 -16.96
CA LYS A 55 6.06 7.44 -17.44
C LYS A 55 7.40 6.73 -17.45
N ILE A 56 7.48 5.61 -16.77
CA ILE A 56 8.68 4.77 -16.69
C ILE A 56 8.28 3.35 -17.05
N SER A 57 8.95 2.75 -18.03
CA SER A 57 8.67 1.35 -18.38
C SER A 57 9.35 0.44 -17.36
N GLU A 58 10.66 0.59 -17.19
CA GLU A 58 11.43 -0.25 -16.25
C GLU A 58 12.45 0.56 -15.43
N SER A 59 12.57 0.20 -14.16
CA SER A 59 13.57 0.78 -13.26
C SER A 59 14.06 -0.18 -12.19
N GLN A 60 15.33 -0.11 -11.82
CA GLN A 60 15.85 -0.89 -10.68
C GLN A 60 15.73 -0.14 -9.34
N ASN A 61 16.20 1.11 -9.30
CA ASN A 61 16.19 1.92 -8.09
C ASN A 61 15.69 3.32 -8.44
N LEU A 62 14.50 3.67 -7.99
CA LEU A 62 13.84 4.91 -8.34
C LEU A 62 13.36 5.64 -7.08
N ARG A 63 13.70 6.92 -7.00
CA ARG A 63 13.19 7.84 -5.98
C ARG A 63 12.50 9.02 -6.66
N ILE A 64 11.28 9.27 -6.25
CA ILE A 64 10.47 10.39 -6.72
C ILE A 64 10.03 11.16 -5.49
N SER A 65 10.34 12.45 -5.43
CA SER A 65 9.83 13.28 -4.33
C SER A 65 8.38 13.65 -4.60
N GLU A 66 8.05 14.20 -5.76
CA GLU A 66 6.69 14.62 -6.05
C GLU A 66 6.28 14.27 -7.49
N SER A 67 5.03 13.82 -7.67
CA SER A 67 4.44 13.77 -9.00
C SER A 67 2.91 13.90 -9.02
N GLN A 68 2.37 14.59 -10.03
CA GLN A 68 0.92 14.64 -10.20
C GLN A 68 0.39 13.33 -10.82
N ASN A 69 1.00 12.87 -11.92
CA ASN A 69 0.61 11.66 -12.63
C ASN A 69 1.81 10.75 -12.86
N LEU A 70 1.84 9.62 -12.16
CA LEU A 70 2.92 8.65 -12.24
C LEU A 70 2.41 7.30 -12.77
N ARG A 71 3.05 6.81 -13.83
CA ARG A 71 2.85 5.47 -14.36
C ARG A 71 4.17 4.73 -14.44
N ILE A 72 4.25 3.60 -13.76
CA ILE A 72 5.42 2.72 -13.76
C ILE A 72 4.95 1.33 -14.17
N SER A 73 5.55 0.75 -15.21
CA SER A 73 5.22 -0.63 -15.58
C SER A 73 5.91 -1.58 -14.61
N LYS A 74 7.23 -1.49 -14.46
CA LYS A 74 8.01 -2.37 -13.58
C LYS A 74 9.06 -1.64 -12.76
N SER A 75 9.18 -1.99 -11.48
CA SER A 75 10.29 -1.53 -10.64
C SER A 75 10.79 -2.59 -9.65
N GLN A 76 12.09 -2.62 -9.37
CA GLN A 76 12.58 -3.42 -8.24
C GLN A 76 12.41 -2.68 -6.92
N ASN A 77 12.99 -1.49 -6.78
CA ASN A 77 12.90 -0.66 -5.58
C ASN A 77 12.40 0.74 -5.91
N LEU A 78 11.22 1.07 -5.40
CA LEU A 78 10.55 2.33 -5.66
C LEU A 78 10.21 3.05 -4.35
N ARG A 79 10.62 4.31 -4.26
CA ARG A 79 10.24 5.22 -3.19
C ARG A 79 9.60 6.47 -3.77
N ILE A 80 8.41 6.78 -3.29
CA ILE A 80 7.63 7.94 -3.69
C ILE A 80 7.27 8.69 -2.42
N SER A 81 7.64 9.96 -2.32
CA SER A 81 7.20 10.78 -1.18
C SER A 81 5.75 11.21 -1.39
N GLU A 82 5.41 11.79 -2.53
CA GLU A 82 4.05 12.26 -2.78
C GLU A 82 3.59 11.95 -4.21
N SER A 83 2.34 11.50 -4.35
CA SER A 83 1.69 11.42 -5.65
C SER A 83 0.18 11.61 -5.60
N GLN A 84 -0.36 12.42 -6.51
CA GLN A 84 -1.82 12.52 -6.64
C GLN A 84 -2.42 11.28 -7.31
N ASN A 85 -1.88 10.85 -8.46
CA ASN A 85 -2.35 9.70 -9.21
C ASN A 85 -1.19 8.74 -9.52
N LEU A 86 -1.16 7.62 -8.80
CA LEU A 86 -0.12 6.60 -8.92
C LEU A 86 -0.69 5.32 -9.54
N ARG A 87 -0.07 4.86 -10.63
CA ARG A 87 -0.32 3.53 -11.21
C ARG A 87 0.97 2.76 -11.36
N ILE A 88 1.03 1.59 -10.73
CA ILE A 88 2.18 0.69 -10.79
C ILE A 88 1.67 -0.68 -11.21
N SER A 89 2.26 -1.27 -12.25
CA SER A 89 1.86 -2.62 -12.65
C SER A 89 2.56 -3.65 -11.77
N GLU A 90 3.88 -3.58 -11.64
CA GLU A 90 4.67 -4.55 -10.87
C GLU A 90 5.77 -3.85 -10.06
N SER A 91 5.91 -4.21 -8.79
CA SER A 91 7.05 -3.78 -7.97
C SER A 91 7.51 -4.83 -6.96
N GLN A 92 8.81 -5.05 -6.79
CA GLN A 92 9.27 -5.92 -5.69
C GLN A 92 9.13 -5.21 -4.33
N ASN A 93 9.67 -4.00 -4.20
CA ASN A 93 9.63 -3.21 -2.98
C ASN A 93 9.13 -1.79 -3.27
N LEU A 94 7.97 -1.45 -2.71
CA LEU A 94 7.31 -0.17 -2.91
C LEU A 94 7.08 0.53 -1.57
N CYS A 95 7.56 1.77 -1.47
CA CYS A 95 7.29 2.65 -0.35
C CYS A 95 6.68 3.96 -0.86
N ILE A 96 5.52 4.32 -0.31
CA ILE A 96 4.79 5.54 -0.64
C ILE A 96 4.54 6.25 0.68
N SER A 97 4.97 7.51 0.81
CA SER A 97 4.62 8.28 2.00
C SER A 97 3.17 8.75 1.91
N GLU A 98 2.82 9.46 0.85
CA GLU A 98 1.47 10.00 0.66
C GLU A 98 0.95 9.73 -0.76
N SER A 99 -0.31 9.30 -0.85
CA SER A 99 -1.01 9.29 -2.14
C SER A 99 -2.52 9.50 -2.02
N GLN A 100 -3.09 10.21 -2.99
CA GLN A 100 -4.54 10.38 -3.07
C GLN A 100 -5.21 9.20 -3.77
N ASN A 101 -4.76 8.87 -4.99
CA ASN A 101 -5.26 7.75 -5.79
C ASN A 101 -4.13 6.78 -6.13
N LEU A 102 -4.24 5.57 -5.62
CA LEU A 102 -3.25 4.51 -5.82
C LEU A 102 -3.86 3.34 -6.59
N ARG A 103 -3.17 2.82 -7.60
CA ARG A 103 -3.46 1.51 -8.21
C ARG A 103 -2.19 0.70 -8.35
N ILE A 104 -2.17 -0.48 -7.76
CA ILE A 104 -1.03 -1.40 -7.80
C ILE A 104 -1.56 -2.76 -8.22
N SER A 105 -0.97 -3.36 -9.26
CA SER A 105 -1.38 -4.71 -9.69
C SER A 105 -0.56 -5.78 -8.97
N GLU A 106 0.76 -5.67 -8.87
CA GLU A 106 1.56 -6.70 -8.22
C GLU A 106 2.64 -6.08 -7.35
N SER A 107 2.79 -6.60 -6.12
CA SER A 107 3.90 -6.23 -5.27
C SER A 107 4.19 -7.25 -4.16
N GLN A 108 5.48 -7.57 -3.99
CA GLN A 108 5.90 -8.43 -2.89
C GLN A 108 5.84 -7.70 -1.54
N ASN A 109 6.34 -6.46 -1.49
CA ASN A 109 6.37 -5.65 -0.27
C ASN A 109 5.89 -4.23 -0.55
N LEU A 110 4.72 -3.89 0.00
CA LEU A 110 4.11 -2.57 -0.10
C LEU A 110 4.06 -1.89 1.28
N ARG A 111 4.56 -0.66 1.35
CA ARG A 111 4.42 0.24 2.50
C ARG A 111 3.78 1.56 2.08
N ILE A 112 2.73 1.94 2.79
CA ILE A 112 2.01 3.20 2.59
C ILE A 112 1.89 3.89 3.94
N SER A 113 2.33 5.15 4.07
CA SER A 113 2.21 5.88 5.34
C SER A 113 0.88 6.59 5.49
N GLU A 114 0.38 7.23 4.44
CA GLU A 114 -0.89 7.95 4.44
C GLU A 114 -1.61 7.78 3.09
N SER A 115 -2.92 7.53 3.14
CA SER A 115 -3.75 7.50 1.92
C SER A 115 -5.21 7.84 2.19
N GLN A 116 -5.79 8.68 1.34
CA GLN A 116 -7.17 9.13 1.56
C GLN A 116 -8.22 8.10 1.15
N ASN A 117 -7.96 7.20 0.18
CA ASN A 117 -8.90 6.12 -0.17
C ASN A 117 -8.24 4.92 -0.88
N LEU A 118 -8.22 3.76 -0.21
CA LEU A 118 -7.84 2.47 -0.82
C LEU A 118 -9.05 1.55 -0.89
N LEU A 119 -9.99 1.88 -1.79
CA LEU A 119 -11.19 1.10 -2.01
C LEU A 119 -11.00 0.10 -3.15
N GLU A 120 -11.81 -0.96 -3.12
CA GLU A 120 -11.72 -2.18 -3.95
C GLU A 120 -11.34 -2.05 -5.44
N PRO A 121 -11.65 -1.02 -6.26
CA PRO A 121 -11.11 -0.97 -7.62
C PRO A 121 -9.60 -0.69 -7.70
N ASN A 122 -8.96 -0.27 -6.61
CA ASN A 122 -7.54 0.11 -6.59
C ASN A 122 -6.59 -1.09 -6.41
N LEU A 123 -7.09 -2.19 -5.85
CA LEU A 123 -6.35 -3.42 -5.55
C LEU A 123 -7.07 -4.69 -6.06
N ARG A 124 -8.21 -4.55 -6.76
CA ARG A 124 -8.89 -5.71 -7.37
C ARG A 124 -7.98 -6.37 -8.39
N ASN A 125 -7.70 -7.66 -8.19
CA ASN A 125 -6.77 -8.50 -8.97
C ASN A 125 -5.29 -8.26 -8.65
N SER A 126 -4.96 -7.79 -7.45
CA SER A 126 -3.57 -7.57 -7.10
C SER A 126 -2.94 -8.74 -6.34
N GLU A 127 -1.88 -9.35 -6.89
CA GLU A 127 -1.06 -10.33 -6.15
C GLU A 127 -0.14 -9.57 -5.18
N LEU A 128 -0.65 -9.30 -3.98
CA LEU A 128 0.09 -8.63 -2.93
C LEU A 128 0.41 -9.59 -1.78
N GLN A 129 1.70 -9.79 -1.52
CA GLN A 129 2.11 -10.70 -0.44
C GLN A 129 2.09 -10.00 0.92
N ASN A 130 2.82 -8.89 1.05
CA ASN A 130 2.98 -8.16 2.29
C ASN A 130 2.59 -6.70 2.13
N LEU A 131 1.58 -6.26 2.88
CA LEU A 131 1.15 -4.87 2.95
C LEU A 131 1.27 -4.34 4.38
N ARG A 132 1.94 -3.20 4.52
CA ARG A 132 1.87 -2.37 5.71
C ARG A 132 1.31 -1.01 5.35
N ILE A 133 0.31 -0.60 6.10
CA ILE A 133 -0.29 0.70 5.92
C ILE A 133 -0.55 1.38 7.27
N SER A 134 -0.29 2.67 7.30
CA SER A 134 -0.65 3.54 8.42
C SER A 134 -1.68 4.56 7.92
N GLU A 135 -2.56 5.00 8.83
CA GLU A 135 -3.46 6.12 8.58
C GLU A 135 -4.36 6.03 7.32
N PRO A 136 -4.88 4.86 6.89
CA PRO A 136 -5.89 4.86 5.85
C PRO A 136 -7.22 5.35 6.44
N GLN A 137 -7.88 6.29 5.76
CA GLN A 137 -9.26 6.64 6.14
C GLN A 137 -10.19 5.42 5.96
N ASN A 138 -10.22 4.86 4.75
CA ASN A 138 -10.99 3.68 4.39
C ASN A 138 -10.13 2.68 3.62
N LEU A 139 -10.18 1.40 3.99
CA LEU A 139 -9.48 0.32 3.29
C LEU A 139 -10.42 -0.87 3.05
N GLY A 140 -10.59 -1.22 1.77
CA GLY A 140 -11.25 -2.43 1.31
C GLY A 140 -10.27 -3.30 0.55
N THR A 141 -9.97 -4.50 1.04
CA THR A 141 -8.94 -5.35 0.45
C THR A 141 -9.19 -6.83 0.67
N SER A 142 -8.59 -7.67 -0.17
CA SER A 142 -8.72 -9.13 -0.11
C SER A 142 -7.40 -9.83 -0.44
N GLU A 143 -7.23 -11.06 0.03
CA GLU A 143 -6.15 -11.98 -0.38
C GLU A 143 -4.72 -11.48 -0.09
N PHE A 144 -4.30 -11.54 1.18
CA PHE A 144 -2.91 -11.23 1.58
C PHE A 144 -2.29 -12.33 2.42
N GLN A 145 -0.98 -12.55 2.25
CA GLN A 145 -0.23 -13.37 3.21
C GLN A 145 -0.05 -12.65 4.55
N ASN A 146 0.37 -11.38 4.50
CA ASN A 146 0.56 -10.57 5.70
C ASN A 146 0.07 -9.14 5.49
N LEU A 147 -0.96 -8.77 6.23
CA LEU A 147 -1.51 -7.42 6.25
C LEU A 147 -1.32 -6.81 7.64
N ARG A 148 -0.69 -5.63 7.69
CA ARG A 148 -0.60 -4.83 8.91
C ARG A 148 -1.16 -3.44 8.67
N ILE A 149 -2.10 -3.04 9.52
CA ILE A 149 -2.74 -1.73 9.46
C ILE A 149 -2.67 -1.08 10.83
N THR A 150 -2.30 0.19 10.89
CA THR A 150 -2.33 0.99 12.12
C THR A 150 -3.11 2.27 11.87
N GLU A 151 -3.94 2.68 12.83
CA GLU A 151 -4.62 3.97 12.83
C GLU A 151 -5.57 4.13 11.65
N SER A 152 -6.82 3.67 11.76
CA SER A 152 -7.78 3.74 10.64
C SER A 152 -9.21 4.01 11.10
N GLN A 153 -10.07 4.55 10.23
CA GLN A 153 -11.50 4.62 10.54
C GLN A 153 -12.17 3.29 10.22
N ASP A 154 -12.22 2.91 8.94
CA ASP A 154 -13.00 1.77 8.46
C ASP A 154 -12.17 0.78 7.65
N LEU A 155 -12.21 -0.49 8.10
CA LEU A 155 -11.52 -1.62 7.47
C LEU A 155 -12.51 -2.70 7.04
N ARG A 156 -12.40 -3.13 5.78
CA ARG A 156 -13.07 -4.33 5.24
C ARG A 156 -12.05 -5.23 4.57
N ILE A 157 -11.81 -6.39 5.16
CA ILE A 157 -10.69 -7.27 4.80
C ILE A 157 -11.18 -8.71 4.66
N SER A 158 -11.01 -9.32 3.49
CA SER A 158 -11.38 -10.71 3.25
C SER A 158 -10.16 -11.58 2.96
N GLU A 159 -10.16 -12.80 3.47
CA GLU A 159 -9.13 -13.82 3.16
C GLU A 159 -7.65 -13.44 3.48
N PRO A 160 -7.31 -12.73 4.57
CA PRO A 160 -5.93 -12.60 4.97
C PRO A 160 -5.45 -13.90 5.66
N GLN A 161 -4.26 -14.39 5.30
CA GLN A 161 -3.60 -15.41 6.12
C GLN A 161 -3.23 -14.84 7.50
N ASN A 162 -2.57 -13.68 7.53
CA ASN A 162 -2.23 -13.01 8.78
C ASN A 162 -2.63 -11.54 8.72
N LEU A 163 -3.52 -11.14 9.64
CA LEU A 163 -3.94 -9.75 9.80
C LEU A 163 -3.54 -9.23 11.18
N GLY A 164 -2.77 -8.14 11.19
CA GLY A 164 -2.46 -7.36 12.39
C GLY A 164 -3.05 -5.96 12.26
N THR A 165 -3.99 -5.59 13.13
CA THR A 165 -4.60 -4.25 13.12
C THR A 165 -4.56 -3.62 14.50
N SER A 166 -4.27 -2.33 14.58
CA SER A 166 -4.41 -1.57 15.82
C SER A 166 -4.99 -0.18 15.59
N GLU A 167 -5.72 0.32 16.60
CA GLU A 167 -6.19 1.70 16.66
C GLU A 167 -7.17 2.04 15.53
N PHE A 168 -8.38 1.49 15.59
CA PHE A 168 -9.40 1.75 14.56
C PHE A 168 -10.83 1.83 15.07
N GLN A 169 -11.72 2.46 14.29
CA GLN A 169 -13.14 2.55 14.65
C GLN A 169 -13.90 1.28 14.27
N ASN A 170 -13.86 0.86 13.01
CA ASN A 170 -14.62 -0.30 12.55
C ASN A 170 -13.74 -1.28 11.76
N LEU A 171 -13.84 -2.56 12.11
CA LEU A 171 -13.28 -3.67 11.33
C LEU A 171 -14.36 -4.67 10.97
N ARG A 172 -14.41 -5.03 9.68
CA ARG A 172 -15.08 -6.21 9.19
C ARG A 172 -14.06 -7.11 8.53
N THR A 173 -13.97 -8.36 8.98
CA THR A 173 -13.13 -9.34 8.32
C THR A 173 -13.78 -10.71 8.22
N SER A 174 -13.44 -11.43 7.15
CA SER A 174 -13.90 -12.79 6.89
C SER A 174 -12.75 -13.69 6.47
N GLU A 175 -12.91 -15.00 6.70
CA GLU A 175 -12.08 -16.05 6.09
C GLU A 175 -10.58 -15.93 6.41
N SER A 176 -10.26 -15.60 7.66
CA SER A 176 -8.88 -15.34 8.08
C SER A 176 -8.24 -16.52 8.82
N GLN A 177 -6.94 -16.77 8.62
CA GLN A 177 -6.24 -17.78 9.43
C GLN A 177 -5.82 -17.23 10.80
N ASN A 178 -5.11 -16.10 10.84
CA ASN A 178 -4.61 -15.52 12.08
C ASN A 178 -4.95 -14.03 12.17
N LEU A 179 -5.70 -13.67 13.21
CA LEU A 179 -6.09 -12.31 13.52
C LEU A 179 -5.42 -11.85 14.83
N ARG A 180 -4.75 -10.70 14.77
CA ARG A 180 -4.30 -9.95 15.93
C ARG A 180 -4.84 -8.53 15.86
N ILE A 181 -5.74 -8.22 16.76
CA ILE A 181 -6.46 -6.95 16.81
C ILE A 181 -6.24 -6.33 18.19
N SER A 182 -6.00 -5.03 18.24
CA SER A 182 -5.92 -4.29 19.52
C SER A 182 -6.48 -2.89 19.38
N LYS A 183 -7.04 -2.32 20.45
CA LYS A 183 -7.47 -0.91 20.52
C LYS A 183 -8.48 -0.56 19.43
N SER A 184 -9.74 -0.96 19.61
CA SER A 184 -10.76 -0.75 18.58
C SER A 184 -12.16 -0.55 19.13
N GLN A 185 -13.06 0.08 18.35
CA GLN A 185 -14.44 0.25 18.79
C GLN A 185 -15.31 -0.93 18.37
N ASN A 186 -15.51 -1.15 17.08
CA ASN A 186 -16.43 -2.17 16.56
C ASN A 186 -15.71 -3.19 15.68
N ILE A 187 -15.82 -4.47 16.04
CA ILE A 187 -15.24 -5.57 15.29
C ILE A 187 -16.34 -6.56 14.90
N ARG A 188 -16.35 -6.95 13.63
CA ARG A 188 -17.11 -8.09 13.11
C ARG A 188 -16.18 -9.06 12.40
N ILE A 189 -16.13 -10.29 12.89
CA ILE A 189 -15.34 -11.37 12.31
C ILE A 189 -16.28 -12.51 11.94
N SER A 190 -16.09 -13.06 10.74
CA SER A 190 -16.75 -14.30 10.31
C SER A 190 -15.68 -15.29 9.86
N GLU A 191 -15.87 -16.57 10.15
CA GLU A 191 -15.04 -17.66 9.61
C GLU A 191 -13.53 -17.43 9.81
N SER A 192 -13.03 -17.55 11.04
CA SER A 192 -11.59 -17.33 11.30
C SER A 192 -10.97 -18.36 12.25
N GLN A 193 -9.78 -18.85 11.94
CA GLN A 193 -9.18 -19.93 12.74
C GLN A 193 -8.68 -19.43 14.09
N ASN A 194 -7.69 -18.54 14.11
CA ASN A 194 -7.05 -18.07 15.34
C ASN A 194 -7.25 -16.57 15.52
N ILE A 195 -7.86 -16.18 16.64
CA ILE A 195 -8.23 -14.80 16.94
C ILE A 195 -7.62 -14.38 18.27
N ARG A 196 -6.89 -13.25 18.26
CA ARG A 196 -6.43 -12.55 19.46
C ARG A 196 -6.88 -11.10 19.41
N ILE A 197 -7.67 -10.68 20.39
CA ILE A 197 -8.23 -9.34 20.47
C ILE A 197 -8.02 -8.77 21.86
N SER A 198 -7.52 -7.54 21.96
CA SER A 198 -7.47 -6.78 23.21
C SER A 198 -8.07 -5.39 23.03
N GLU A 199 -8.54 -4.78 24.12
CA GLU A 199 -8.97 -3.37 24.16
C GLU A 199 -10.06 -3.06 23.13
N TYR A 200 -11.30 -3.50 23.37
CA TYR A 200 -12.41 -3.27 22.44
C TYR A 200 -13.75 -2.93 23.10
N GLN A 201 -14.60 -2.18 22.38
CA GLN A 201 -15.96 -1.87 22.84
C GLN A 201 -16.98 -2.94 22.41
N ASN A 202 -17.06 -3.26 21.12
CA ASN A 202 -18.07 -4.16 20.56
C ASN A 202 -17.41 -5.22 19.68
N LEU A 203 -17.58 -6.50 20.03
CA LEU A 203 -17.09 -7.63 19.24
C LEU A 203 -18.23 -8.57 18.87
N ARG A 204 -18.34 -8.87 17.58
CA ARG A 204 -19.20 -9.95 17.05
C ARG A 204 -18.37 -10.95 16.29
N ILE A 205 -18.48 -12.23 16.66
CA ILE A 205 -17.82 -13.34 15.99
C ILE A 205 -18.89 -14.36 15.60
N SER A 206 -18.98 -14.66 14.30
CA SER A 206 -19.88 -15.70 13.80
C SER A 206 -19.28 -17.08 14.08
N GLU A 207 -18.07 -17.34 13.59
CA GLU A 207 -17.41 -18.64 13.69
C GLU A 207 -15.91 -18.46 13.95
N SER A 208 -15.36 -19.23 14.89
CA SER A 208 -13.92 -19.33 15.09
C SER A 208 -13.43 -20.66 15.64
N GLN A 209 -12.16 -21.02 15.44
CA GLN A 209 -11.59 -22.20 16.12
C GLN A 209 -11.04 -21.83 17.50
N ASN A 210 -10.10 -20.88 17.54
CA ASN A 210 -9.39 -20.47 18.75
C ASN A 210 -9.57 -18.98 18.98
N LEU A 211 -10.15 -18.62 20.12
CA LEU A 211 -10.42 -17.24 20.48
C LEU A 211 -9.76 -16.89 21.82
N ARG A 212 -8.93 -15.85 21.80
CA ARG A 212 -8.36 -15.22 23.01
C ARG A 212 -8.74 -13.75 23.04
N ILE A 213 -9.39 -13.33 24.11
CA ILE A 213 -9.80 -11.94 24.29
C ILE A 213 -9.37 -11.39 25.66
N SER A 214 -9.11 -10.09 25.73
CA SER A 214 -8.93 -9.34 26.97
C SER A 214 -9.54 -7.93 26.84
N GLU A 215 -9.86 -7.30 27.98
CA GLU A 215 -10.27 -5.88 28.07
C GLU A 215 -11.44 -5.51 27.13
N SER A 216 -12.64 -5.97 27.49
CA SER A 216 -13.83 -5.92 26.64
C SER A 216 -15.06 -5.32 27.31
N GLN A 217 -15.95 -4.70 26.54
CA GLN A 217 -17.28 -4.29 27.01
C GLN A 217 -18.40 -5.22 26.51
N ASN A 218 -18.65 -5.27 25.20
CA ASN A 218 -19.75 -6.02 24.60
C ASN A 218 -19.25 -7.14 23.69
N LEU A 219 -19.61 -8.38 24.03
CA LEU A 219 -19.20 -9.57 23.31
C LEU A 219 -20.40 -10.39 22.83
N LYS A 220 -20.40 -10.77 21.55
CA LYS A 220 -21.32 -11.77 20.98
C LYS A 220 -20.53 -12.77 20.14
N ILE A 221 -20.62 -14.05 20.49
CA ILE A 221 -19.99 -15.14 19.76
C ILE A 221 -21.06 -16.19 19.48
N SER A 222 -21.13 -16.70 18.25
CA SER A 222 -22.12 -17.73 17.88
C SER A 222 -21.50 -19.12 17.96
N GLU A 223 -20.36 -19.36 17.29
CA GLU A 223 -19.71 -20.67 17.23
C GLU A 223 -18.20 -20.59 17.53
N TYR A 224 -17.72 -21.48 18.40
CA TYR A 224 -16.30 -21.61 18.74
C TYR A 224 -15.91 -23.03 19.18
N GLN A 225 -14.64 -23.42 18.96
CA GLN A 225 -14.07 -24.65 19.53
C GLN A 225 -13.36 -24.38 20.87
N ASN A 226 -12.44 -23.43 20.90
CA ASN A 226 -11.67 -23.05 22.09
C ASN A 226 -11.82 -21.56 22.37
N PHE A 227 -12.29 -21.21 23.56
CA PHE A 227 -12.48 -19.83 23.99
C PHE A 227 -11.77 -19.57 25.31
N ARG A 228 -10.98 -18.49 25.36
CA ARG A 228 -10.31 -18.03 26.58
C ARG A 228 -10.44 -16.53 26.74
N ILE A 229 -10.93 -16.12 27.90
CA ILE A 229 -10.83 -14.75 28.39
C ILE A 229 -9.57 -14.65 29.24
N LEU A 230 -8.72 -13.67 28.96
CA LEU A 230 -7.61 -13.27 29.82
C LEU A 230 -8.11 -12.11 30.66
N GLU A 231 -8.44 -12.39 31.92
CA GLU A 231 -8.80 -11.37 32.91
C GLU A 231 -7.59 -10.53 33.28
N ILE A 232 -7.81 -9.23 33.46
CA ILE A 232 -6.99 -8.34 34.29
C ILE A 232 -7.80 -8.05 35.54
#